data_AF-A0A923YP34-F1
#
_entry.id   AF-A0A923YP34-F1
#
_cell.length_a   1.000
_cell.length_b   1.000
_cell.length_c   1.000
_cell.angle_alpha   90.00
_cell.angle_beta   90.00
_cell.angle_gamma   90.00
#
_symmetry.space_group_name_H-M   'P 1'
#
loop_
_entity.id
_entity.type
_entity.pdbx_description
1 polymer ?
#
loop_
_entity_poly.entity_id
_entity_poly.type
_entity_poly.pdbx_seq_one_letter_code
_entity_poly.pdbx_strand_id
1 'polypeptide(L)'
;MDLNQPSIYLKPSFSPKKVEAKAAHYDMIVFSPVRWNFIYQRPQHIVSRMANKRNVLFVELPIDFNPKDKGQVNLISINDQLTVLQAKVATVSDLRDIIASYVTNEVVPIGLFFSPLFSAFLEVFMFDKVVYDCVSDPLHSNDQSFEMTERENHLITESDLVLTNEEMIYDSKYIDHPNVHCIKNSCQPLAAAIIDRMTERMEVLIGSSRNYGVRI
;
A
#
# COMPACT_ATOMS: atom_id res chain seq x y z
N MET A 1 15.35 14.91 -22.91
CA MET A 1 16.36 14.26 -22.04
C MET A 1 17.07 15.36 -21.31
N ASP A 2 16.71 15.57 -20.04
CA ASP A 2 17.30 16.60 -19.19
C ASP A 2 18.20 15.89 -18.18
N LEU A 3 19.50 16.21 -18.21
CA LEU A 3 20.59 15.44 -17.58
C LEU A 3 20.84 15.80 -16.11
N ASN A 4 19.93 16.51 -15.45
CA ASN A 4 20.11 17.02 -14.09
C ASN A 4 19.00 16.61 -13.09
N GLN A 5 18.37 15.45 -13.26
CA GLN A 5 17.53 14.89 -12.19
C GLN A 5 18.39 14.08 -11.20
N PRO A 6 18.38 14.41 -9.89
CA PRO A 6 19.15 13.66 -8.90
C PRO A 6 18.70 12.20 -8.84
N SER A 7 19.65 11.30 -8.57
CA SER A 7 19.53 9.83 -8.67
C SER A 7 18.42 9.18 -7.85
N ILE A 8 17.76 9.92 -6.97
CA ILE A 8 16.63 9.46 -6.16
C ILE A 8 15.27 9.56 -6.87
N TYR A 9 15.18 10.32 -7.97
CA TYR A 9 14.02 10.33 -8.86
C TYR A 9 14.15 9.30 -9.98
N LEU A 10 15.32 8.65 -10.09
CA LEU A 10 15.48 7.51 -10.96
C LEU A 10 14.74 6.36 -10.31
N LYS A 11 13.60 5.99 -10.90
CA LYS A 11 13.02 4.66 -10.74
C LYS A 11 14.19 3.67 -10.79
N PRO A 12 14.39 2.83 -9.76
CA PRO A 12 15.49 1.88 -9.81
C PRO A 12 15.44 1.13 -11.14
N SER A 13 16.59 0.82 -11.72
CA SER A 13 16.65 0.11 -13.00
C SER A 13 16.19 -1.33 -12.80
N PHE A 14 14.89 -1.50 -12.64
CA PHE A 14 14.25 -2.78 -12.55
C PHE A 14 14.17 -3.34 -13.98
N SER A 15 14.52 -4.60 -14.13
CA SER A 15 14.21 -5.36 -15.34
C SER A 15 12.91 -6.11 -15.05
N PRO A 16 11.72 -5.49 -15.23
CA PRO A 16 10.46 -6.13 -14.91
C PRO A 16 10.34 -7.42 -15.72
N LYS A 17 10.20 -8.54 -15.02
CA LYS A 17 9.95 -9.84 -15.66
C LYS A 17 8.53 -10.27 -15.34
N LYS A 18 7.77 -10.60 -16.39
CA LYS A 18 6.53 -11.34 -16.20
C LYS A 18 6.90 -12.72 -15.70
N VAL A 19 6.41 -13.08 -14.52
CA VAL A 19 6.66 -14.38 -13.89
C VAL A 19 5.42 -15.26 -14.01
N GLU A 20 5.63 -16.57 -14.01
CA GLU A 20 4.54 -17.53 -13.97
C GLU A 20 3.71 -17.35 -12.69
N ALA A 21 2.39 -17.45 -12.85
CA ALA A 21 1.42 -17.34 -11.79
C ALA A 21 1.54 -18.51 -10.81
N LYS A 22 2.17 -18.28 -9.65
CA LYS A 22 2.16 -19.23 -8.54
C LYS A 22 1.84 -18.51 -7.24
N ALA A 23 1.00 -19.12 -6.42
CA ALA A 23 0.74 -18.64 -5.07
C ALA A 23 2.03 -18.65 -4.24
N ALA A 24 2.23 -17.60 -3.44
CA ALA A 24 3.43 -17.43 -2.64
C ALA A 24 3.09 -16.90 -1.23
N HIS A 25 4.06 -17.05 -0.34
CA HIS A 25 4.00 -16.46 1.01
C HIS A 25 4.53 -15.02 0.96
N TYR A 26 3.79 -14.08 1.53
CA TYR A 26 4.16 -12.67 1.59
C TYR A 26 4.22 -12.19 3.05
N ASP A 27 5.25 -11.41 3.36
CA ASP A 27 5.37 -10.72 4.65
C ASP A 27 4.51 -9.46 4.68
N MET A 28 4.16 -8.93 3.51
CA MET A 28 3.42 -7.69 3.37
C MET A 28 2.58 -7.67 2.09
N ILE A 29 1.31 -7.27 2.21
CA ILE A 29 0.47 -6.94 1.06
C ILE A 29 0.20 -5.45 1.09
N VAL A 30 0.37 -4.81 -0.07
CA VAL A 30 0.21 -3.36 -0.24
C VAL A 30 -0.91 -3.11 -1.22
N PHE A 31 -1.87 -2.27 -0.83
CA PHE A 31 -2.98 -1.86 -1.68
C PHE A 31 -2.82 -0.40 -2.10
N SER A 32 -2.57 -0.19 -3.39
CA SER A 32 -2.18 1.12 -3.92
C SER A 32 -3.16 1.64 -4.97
N PRO A 33 -3.66 2.89 -4.84
CA PRO A 33 -4.43 3.54 -5.88
C PRO A 33 -3.55 3.99 -7.06
N VAL A 34 -2.23 4.13 -6.85
CA VAL A 34 -1.28 4.51 -7.90
C VAL A 34 -0.58 3.31 -8.50
N ARG A 35 -0.21 3.42 -9.78
CA ARG A 35 0.53 2.37 -10.51
C ARG A 35 2.00 2.39 -10.14
N TRP A 36 2.60 1.21 -10.02
CA TRP A 36 4.04 1.06 -9.82
C TRP A 36 4.84 1.73 -10.94
N ASN A 37 4.36 1.61 -12.18
CA ASN A 37 5.02 2.15 -13.36
C ASN A 37 4.74 3.63 -13.65
N PHE A 38 4.05 4.34 -12.75
CA PHE A 38 3.77 5.78 -12.88
C PHE A 38 4.87 6.64 -12.23
N ILE A 39 4.57 7.89 -11.92
CA ILE A 39 5.49 8.82 -11.23
C ILE A 39 5.95 8.18 -9.91
N TYR A 40 7.25 8.24 -9.64
CA TYR A 40 7.85 7.69 -8.42
C TYR A 40 7.47 8.57 -7.21
N GLN A 41 6.52 8.09 -6.42
CA GLN A 41 5.89 8.82 -5.33
C GLN A 41 5.98 8.03 -4.02
N ARG A 42 5.33 8.55 -2.97
CA ARG A 42 5.37 7.99 -1.61
C ARG A 42 5.13 6.47 -1.56
N PRO A 43 4.12 5.88 -2.24
CA PRO A 43 3.93 4.43 -2.21
C PRO A 43 5.15 3.66 -2.72
N GLN A 44 5.72 4.07 -3.85
CA GLN A 44 6.88 3.40 -4.42
C GLN A 44 8.13 3.62 -3.55
N HIS A 45 8.31 4.80 -2.96
CA HIS A 45 9.43 5.09 -2.05
C HIS A 45 9.42 4.21 -0.79
N ILE A 46 8.26 4.05 -0.15
CA ILE A 46 8.08 3.22 1.06
C ILE A 46 8.27 1.76 0.71
N VAL A 47 7.55 1.28 -0.30
CA VAL A 47 7.53 -0.15 -0.64
C VAL A 47 8.89 -0.63 -1.14
N SER A 48 9.60 0.18 -1.93
CA SER A 48 10.96 -0.17 -2.38
C SER A 48 11.91 -0.43 -1.21
N ARG A 49 11.75 0.28 -0.08
CA ARG A 49 12.57 0.09 1.12
C ARG A 49 12.12 -1.09 1.96
N MET A 50 10.82 -1.25 2.14
CA MET A 50 10.26 -2.40 2.85
C MET A 50 10.62 -3.72 2.16
N ALA A 51 10.64 -3.70 0.82
CA ALA A 51 11.06 -4.82 0.00
C ALA A 51 12.51 -5.25 0.23
N ASN A 52 13.39 -4.47 0.86
CA ASN A 52 14.75 -4.92 1.21
C ASN A 52 14.76 -5.98 2.33
N LYS A 53 13.66 -6.09 3.09
CA LYS A 53 13.57 -6.98 4.27
C LYS A 53 12.32 -7.86 4.26
N ARG A 54 11.39 -7.65 3.33
CA ARG A 54 10.08 -8.30 3.29
C ARG A 54 9.75 -8.74 1.91
N ASN A 55 9.15 -9.91 1.77
CA ASN A 55 8.50 -10.29 0.53
C ASN A 55 7.16 -9.56 0.41
N VAL A 56 7.06 -8.65 -0.55
CA VAL A 56 5.95 -7.72 -0.73
C VAL A 56 5.15 -8.06 -2.00
N LEU A 57 3.83 -8.18 -1.83
CA LEU A 57 2.87 -8.15 -2.92
C LEU A 57 2.27 -6.75 -3.04
N PHE A 58 2.57 -6.04 -4.12
CA PHE A 58 2.01 -4.73 -4.43
C PHE A 58 0.81 -4.87 -5.37
N VAL A 59 -0.38 -4.64 -4.85
CA VAL A 59 -1.66 -4.76 -5.56
C VAL A 59 -2.06 -3.38 -6.09
N GLU A 60 -2.22 -3.29 -7.40
CA GLU A 60 -2.76 -2.09 -8.04
C GLU A 60 -4.28 -2.20 -8.23
N LEU A 61 -4.91 -1.06 -8.57
CA LEU A 61 -6.29 -1.05 -9.07
C LEU A 61 -6.49 -1.98 -10.27
N PRO A 62 -7.74 -2.35 -10.62
CA PRO A 62 -8.00 -3.08 -11.85
C PRO A 62 -7.44 -2.35 -13.09
N ILE A 63 -6.98 -3.11 -14.08
CA ILE A 63 -6.47 -2.58 -15.35
C ILE A 63 -7.45 -2.85 -16.49
N ASP A 64 -7.47 -1.97 -17.49
CA ASP A 64 -8.29 -2.13 -18.69
C ASP A 64 -7.98 -3.43 -19.43
N PHE A 65 -9.00 -4.04 -20.03
CA PHE A 65 -8.89 -5.33 -20.69
C PHE A 65 -9.92 -5.52 -21.80
N ASN A 66 -9.58 -6.36 -22.77
CA ASN A 66 -10.57 -6.88 -23.70
C ASN A 66 -11.38 -7.98 -23.00
N PRO A 67 -12.67 -8.19 -23.32
CA PRO A 67 -13.49 -9.20 -22.67
C PRO A 67 -12.90 -10.62 -22.65
N LYS A 68 -12.16 -10.99 -23.71
CA LYS A 68 -11.43 -12.28 -23.82
C LYS A 68 -10.32 -12.48 -22.78
N ASP A 69 -9.84 -11.38 -22.18
CA ASP A 69 -8.73 -11.37 -21.24
C ASP A 69 -9.19 -11.22 -19.78
N LYS A 70 -10.52 -11.21 -19.53
CA LYS A 70 -11.09 -11.05 -18.19
C LYS A 70 -10.55 -12.12 -17.23
N GLY A 71 -10.15 -11.69 -16.04
CA GLY A 71 -9.62 -12.54 -14.98
C GLY A 71 -8.13 -12.90 -15.13
N GLN A 72 -7.48 -12.53 -16.24
CA GLN A 72 -6.04 -12.71 -16.35
C GLN A 72 -5.29 -11.75 -15.41
N VAL A 73 -4.15 -12.21 -14.90
CA VAL A 73 -3.27 -11.45 -14.03
C VAL A 73 -1.90 -11.29 -14.67
N ASN A 74 -1.33 -10.10 -14.55
CA ASN A 74 0.08 -9.86 -14.78
C ASN A 74 0.78 -9.78 -13.42
N LEU A 75 1.62 -10.76 -13.14
CA LEU A 75 2.59 -10.68 -12.06
C LEU A 75 3.91 -10.16 -12.63
N ILE A 76 4.35 -9.02 -12.11
CA ILE A 76 5.57 -8.35 -12.56
C ILE A 76 6.54 -8.38 -11.38
N SER A 77 7.58 -9.22 -11.47
CA SER A 77 8.67 -9.19 -10.51
C SER A 77 9.52 -7.95 -10.77
N ILE A 78 9.60 -7.08 -9.76
CA ILE A 78 10.41 -5.88 -9.76
C ILE A 78 11.82 -6.22 -9.26
N ASN A 79 11.90 -7.04 -8.21
CA ASN A 79 13.08 -7.73 -7.71
C ASN A 79 12.64 -9.04 -7.00
N ASP A 80 13.56 -9.72 -6.33
CA ASP A 80 13.31 -11.01 -5.66
C ASP A 80 12.27 -10.92 -4.53
N GLN A 81 12.08 -9.74 -3.94
CA GLN A 81 11.23 -9.49 -2.77
C GLN A 81 10.02 -8.61 -3.08
N LEU A 82 9.84 -8.15 -4.32
CA LEU A 82 8.75 -7.26 -4.69
C LEU A 82 8.09 -7.73 -5.99
N THR A 83 6.83 -8.12 -5.86
CA THR A 83 5.97 -8.50 -6.98
C THR A 83 4.81 -7.53 -7.09
N VAL A 84 4.57 -7.01 -8.30
CA VAL A 84 3.39 -6.18 -8.60
C VAL A 84 2.31 -7.06 -9.23
N LEU A 85 1.10 -6.98 -8.70
CA LEU A 85 -0.09 -7.66 -9.21
C LEU A 85 -0.99 -6.67 -9.93
N GLN A 86 -1.23 -6.93 -11.21
CA GLN A 86 -2.22 -6.22 -12.02
C GLN A 86 -3.24 -7.21 -12.55
N ALA A 87 -4.52 -6.99 -12.24
CA ALA A 87 -5.59 -7.88 -12.65
C ALA A 87 -6.55 -7.22 -13.65
N LYS A 88 -6.91 -7.99 -14.66
CA LYS A 88 -7.87 -7.61 -15.71
C LYS A 88 -9.29 -7.91 -15.26
N VAL A 89 -9.81 -7.06 -14.36
CA VAL A 89 -11.16 -7.18 -13.80
C VAL A 89 -11.89 -5.84 -13.83
N ALA A 90 -13.21 -5.85 -13.64
CA ALA A 90 -14.02 -4.66 -13.80
C ALA A 90 -13.98 -3.76 -12.56
N THR A 91 -13.94 -4.34 -11.37
CA THR A 91 -14.06 -3.61 -10.10
C THR A 91 -12.99 -4.01 -9.10
N VAL A 92 -12.76 -3.16 -8.10
CA VAL A 92 -11.87 -3.47 -6.98
C VAL A 92 -12.34 -4.72 -6.22
N SER A 93 -13.67 -4.90 -6.07
CA SER A 93 -14.24 -6.07 -5.39
C SER A 93 -13.88 -7.39 -6.09
N ASP A 94 -13.76 -7.39 -7.42
CA ASP A 94 -13.36 -8.57 -8.19
C ASP A 94 -11.89 -8.99 -7.92
N LEU A 95 -11.06 -8.11 -7.33
CA LEU A 95 -9.69 -8.45 -6.98
C LEU A 95 -9.61 -9.41 -5.79
N ARG A 96 -10.67 -9.51 -4.97
CA ARG A 96 -10.75 -10.37 -3.77
C ARG A 96 -10.26 -11.78 -4.04
N ASP A 97 -10.97 -12.49 -4.90
CA ASP A 97 -10.72 -13.91 -5.14
C ASP A 97 -9.41 -14.11 -5.91
N ILE A 98 -9.05 -13.12 -6.74
CA ILE A 98 -7.77 -13.12 -7.44
C ILE A 98 -6.63 -13.07 -6.44
N ILE A 99 -6.55 -12.06 -5.58
CA ILE A 99 -5.44 -11.91 -4.64
C ILE A 99 -5.37 -13.12 -3.72
N ALA A 100 -6.52 -13.63 -3.24
CA ALA A 100 -6.58 -14.83 -2.40
C ALA A 100 -5.96 -16.06 -3.09
N SER A 101 -6.12 -16.19 -4.41
CA SER A 101 -5.49 -17.28 -5.18
C SER A 101 -3.95 -17.19 -5.29
N TYR A 102 -3.36 -16.02 -4.98
CA TYR A 102 -1.91 -15.78 -5.06
C TYR A 102 -1.21 -15.70 -3.72
N VAL A 103 -1.96 -15.70 -2.60
CA VAL A 103 -1.42 -15.56 -1.25
C VAL A 103 -1.61 -16.87 -0.49
N THR A 104 -0.53 -17.49 -0.03
CA THR A 104 -0.60 -18.76 0.73
C THR A 104 -0.64 -18.54 2.25
N ASN A 105 -0.56 -17.30 2.71
CA ASN A 105 -0.66 -16.96 4.13
C ASN A 105 -2.06 -17.25 4.67
N GLU A 106 -2.14 -17.88 5.85
CA GLU A 106 -3.37 -17.85 6.65
C GLU A 106 -3.52 -16.48 7.33
N VAL A 107 -2.42 -15.94 7.85
CA VAL A 107 -2.31 -14.58 8.40
C VAL A 107 -1.13 -13.88 7.75
N VAL A 108 -1.36 -12.69 7.21
CA VAL A 108 -0.35 -11.86 6.57
C VAL A 108 0.24 -10.91 7.63
N PRO A 109 1.57 -10.84 7.79
CA PRO A 109 2.13 -10.01 8.87
C PRO A 109 1.77 -8.53 8.77
N ILE A 110 1.72 -7.96 7.55
CA ILE A 110 1.41 -6.53 7.35
C ILE A 110 0.47 -6.32 6.17
N GLY A 111 -0.63 -5.60 6.40
CA GLY A 111 -1.46 -4.99 5.35
C GLY A 111 -1.24 -3.48 5.32
N LEU A 112 -0.72 -2.94 4.22
CA LEU A 112 -0.55 -1.49 4.03
C LEU A 112 -1.52 -0.95 2.99
N PHE A 113 -2.34 0.01 3.40
CA PHE A 113 -3.39 0.60 2.59
C PHE A 113 -3.06 2.06 2.29
N PHE A 114 -3.05 2.43 1.01
CA PHE A 114 -2.90 3.82 0.57
C PHE A 114 -4.23 4.48 0.16
N SER A 115 -5.35 3.75 0.27
CA SER A 115 -6.67 4.26 -0.09
C SER A 115 -7.80 3.48 0.59
N PRO A 116 -8.87 4.16 1.03
CA PRO A 116 -10.06 3.53 1.61
C PRO A 116 -10.86 2.68 0.62
N LEU A 117 -10.58 2.79 -0.69
CA LEU A 117 -11.17 1.93 -1.72
C LEU A 117 -10.91 0.44 -1.48
N PHE A 118 -9.83 0.13 -0.75
CA PHE A 118 -9.40 -1.23 -0.43
C PHE A 118 -9.82 -1.68 0.99
N SER A 119 -10.61 -0.88 1.71
CA SER A 119 -11.04 -1.22 3.09
C SER A 119 -11.70 -2.60 3.20
N ALA A 120 -12.50 -3.00 2.22
CA ALA A 120 -13.17 -4.30 2.18
C ALA A 120 -12.20 -5.51 2.19
N PHE A 121 -10.92 -5.34 1.89
CA PHE A 121 -9.93 -6.42 1.97
C PHE A 121 -9.60 -6.82 3.41
N LEU A 122 -9.92 -5.99 4.41
CA LEU A 122 -9.82 -6.34 5.82
C LEU A 122 -10.79 -7.46 6.22
N GLU A 123 -11.90 -7.63 5.49
CA GLU A 123 -12.85 -8.73 5.70
C GLU A 123 -12.42 -10.04 5.03
N VAL A 124 -11.40 -9.98 4.16
CA VAL A 124 -10.94 -11.09 3.32
C VAL A 124 -9.64 -11.67 3.84
N PHE A 125 -8.73 -10.80 4.25
CA PHE A 125 -7.40 -11.18 4.70
C PHE A 125 -7.27 -10.90 6.19
N MET A 126 -6.71 -11.87 6.92
CA MET A 126 -6.27 -11.65 8.28
C MET A 126 -4.88 -11.02 8.25
N PHE A 127 -4.74 -9.84 8.84
CA PHE A 127 -3.47 -9.17 9.02
C PHE A 127 -3.07 -9.16 10.50
N ASP A 128 -1.80 -9.43 10.80
CA ASP A 128 -1.28 -9.22 12.17
C ASP A 128 -1.20 -7.73 12.49
N LYS A 129 -0.87 -6.92 11.48
CA LYS A 129 -0.76 -5.47 11.57
C LYS A 129 -1.35 -4.78 10.35
N VAL A 130 -2.21 -3.79 10.58
CA VAL A 130 -2.82 -2.95 9.55
C VAL A 130 -2.24 -1.54 9.63
N VAL A 131 -1.76 -1.04 8.50
CA VAL A 131 -1.25 0.33 8.36
C VAL A 131 -2.07 1.05 7.31
N TYR A 132 -2.60 2.22 7.65
CA TYR A 132 -3.29 3.08 6.70
C TYR A 132 -2.49 4.38 6.50
N ASP A 133 -2.07 4.66 5.28
CA ASP A 133 -1.40 5.91 4.90
C ASP A 133 -2.45 6.87 4.29
N CYS A 134 -3.09 7.64 5.16
CA CYS A 134 -4.12 8.63 4.86
C CYS A 134 -3.46 9.91 4.34
N VAL A 135 -3.38 10.02 3.02
CA VAL A 135 -2.69 11.11 2.32
C VAL A 135 -3.68 11.87 1.44
N SER A 136 -3.55 13.19 1.40
CA SER A 136 -4.22 14.04 0.41
C SER A 136 -3.80 13.64 -1.00
N ASP A 137 -4.68 12.95 -1.73
CA ASP A 137 -4.46 12.68 -3.16
C ASP A 137 -5.06 13.83 -4.00
N PRO A 138 -4.25 14.69 -4.64
CA PRO A 138 -4.76 15.75 -5.50
C PRO A 138 -5.50 15.22 -6.75
N LEU A 139 -5.39 13.94 -7.09
CA LEU A 139 -6.11 13.31 -8.21
C LEU A 139 -7.47 12.73 -7.79
N HIS A 140 -7.68 12.47 -6.49
CA HIS A 140 -8.91 11.85 -5.96
C HIS A 140 -9.57 12.67 -4.83
N SER A 141 -9.11 13.90 -4.59
CA SER A 141 -9.57 14.78 -3.49
C SER A 141 -11.05 15.18 -3.53
N ASN A 142 -11.78 14.82 -4.58
CA ASN A 142 -13.15 15.27 -4.82
C ASN A 142 -14.23 14.25 -4.50
N ASP A 143 -13.90 13.00 -4.14
CA ASP A 143 -14.91 12.02 -3.73
C ASP A 143 -15.14 12.07 -2.22
N GLN A 144 -15.93 13.06 -1.80
CA GLN A 144 -16.43 13.21 -0.43
C GLN A 144 -17.78 12.51 -0.25
N SER A 145 -18.05 11.45 -1.01
CA SER A 145 -19.28 10.69 -0.83
C SER A 145 -19.36 10.09 0.59
N PHE A 146 -20.58 9.95 1.09
CA PHE A 146 -20.84 9.31 2.37
C PHE A 146 -20.23 7.91 2.43
N GLU A 147 -20.32 7.14 1.34
CA GLU A 147 -19.72 5.80 1.25
C GLU A 147 -18.20 5.82 1.42
N MET A 148 -17.50 6.81 0.88
CA MET A 148 -16.04 6.89 1.00
C MET A 148 -15.60 7.29 2.40
N THR A 149 -16.39 8.16 3.04
CA THR A 149 -16.20 8.52 4.44
C THR A 149 -16.36 7.30 5.35
N GLU A 150 -17.41 6.49 5.15
CA GLU A 150 -17.63 5.27 5.92
C GLU A 150 -16.49 4.25 5.72
N ARG A 151 -16.04 4.06 4.48
CA ARG A 151 -14.90 3.17 4.18
C ARG A 151 -13.61 3.65 4.84
N GLU A 152 -13.36 4.96 4.85
CA GLU A 152 -12.19 5.52 5.52
C GLU A 152 -12.30 5.35 7.04
N ASN A 153 -13.45 5.63 7.64
CA ASN A 153 -13.67 5.45 9.08
C ASN A 153 -13.48 3.99 9.49
N HIS A 154 -13.98 3.05 8.70
CA HIS A 154 -13.76 1.62 8.92
C HIS A 154 -12.26 1.27 8.87
N LEU A 155 -11.54 1.73 7.84
CA LEU A 155 -10.11 1.47 7.69
C LEU A 155 -9.28 2.10 8.82
N ILE A 156 -9.61 3.31 9.27
CA ILE A 156 -8.97 3.96 10.42
C ILE A 156 -9.20 3.14 11.69
N THR A 157 -10.43 2.69 11.92
CA THR A 157 -10.82 1.94 13.12
C THR A 157 -10.06 0.61 13.23
N GLU A 158 -9.88 -0.08 12.11
CA GLU A 158 -9.19 -1.38 12.06
C GLU A 158 -7.66 -1.26 11.92
N SER A 159 -7.13 -0.05 11.74
CA SER A 159 -5.68 0.16 11.62
C SER A 159 -4.98 0.07 12.97
N ASP A 160 -3.77 -0.49 13.01
CA ASP A 160 -2.88 -0.37 14.15
C ASP A 160 -2.09 0.94 14.13
N LEU A 161 -1.90 1.50 12.94
CA LEU A 161 -1.10 2.69 12.67
C LEU A 161 -1.71 3.48 11.51
N VAL A 162 -1.96 4.77 11.75
CA VAL A 162 -2.37 5.69 10.69
C VAL A 162 -1.23 6.68 10.44
N LEU A 163 -0.82 6.79 9.18
CA LEU A 163 0.17 7.76 8.72
C LEU A 163 -0.53 8.86 7.94
N THR A 164 -0.05 10.08 8.08
CA THR A 164 -0.54 11.22 7.29
C THR A 164 0.63 11.99 6.68
N ASN A 165 0.36 12.86 5.71
CA ASN A 165 1.36 13.75 5.10
C ASN A 165 1.21 15.23 5.49
N GLU A 166 0.10 15.59 6.13
CA GLU A 166 -0.24 16.97 6.47
C GLU A 166 -0.76 17.07 7.92
N GLU A 167 -0.45 18.19 8.56
CA GLU A 167 -0.88 18.48 9.94
C GLU A 167 -2.40 18.57 10.06
N MET A 168 -3.08 19.14 9.07
CA MET A 168 -4.55 19.23 9.07
C MET A 168 -5.22 17.84 9.08
N ILE A 169 -4.70 16.90 8.29
CA ILE A 169 -5.20 15.51 8.27
C ILE A 169 -4.87 14.82 9.60
N TYR A 170 -3.65 15.02 10.10
CA TYR A 170 -3.26 14.50 11.42
C TYR A 170 -4.20 14.96 12.53
N ASP A 171 -4.46 16.26 12.63
CA ASP A 171 -5.32 16.82 13.68
C ASP A 171 -6.74 16.27 13.59
N SER A 172 -7.26 16.08 12.37
CA SER A 172 -8.55 15.44 12.16
C SER A 172 -8.57 13.97 12.60
N LYS A 173 -7.54 13.19 12.26
CA LYS A 173 -7.54 11.74 12.53
C LYS A 173 -7.09 11.38 13.95
N TYR A 174 -6.33 12.25 14.60
CA TYR A 174 -5.86 12.06 15.99
C TYR A 174 -7.02 11.97 16.99
N ILE A 175 -8.17 12.58 16.66
CA ILE A 175 -9.39 12.48 17.47
C ILE A 175 -9.95 11.05 17.42
N ASP A 176 -9.89 10.42 16.25
CA ASP A 176 -10.54 9.13 15.98
C ASP A 176 -9.61 7.93 16.22
N HIS A 177 -8.29 8.15 16.29
CA HIS A 177 -7.32 7.06 16.40
C HIS A 177 -6.10 7.42 17.29
N PRO A 178 -5.71 6.56 18.25
CA PRO A 178 -4.67 6.88 19.22
C PRO A 178 -3.23 6.79 18.68
N ASN A 179 -3.01 6.08 17.57
CA ASN A 179 -1.69 5.86 16.97
C ASN A 179 -1.62 6.47 15.56
N VAL A 180 -1.75 7.79 15.49
CA VAL A 180 -1.63 8.57 14.25
C VAL A 180 -0.29 9.29 14.24
N HIS A 181 0.39 9.35 13.08
CA HIS A 181 1.67 10.07 12.94
C HIS A 181 1.71 10.87 11.63
N CYS A 182 2.06 12.15 11.74
CA CYS A 182 2.29 13.01 10.57
C CYS A 182 3.72 12.84 10.06
N ILE A 183 3.85 12.37 8.81
CA ILE A 183 5.12 12.20 8.11
C ILE A 183 5.03 12.90 6.75
N LYS A 184 5.50 14.14 6.71
CA LYS A 184 5.43 15.02 5.52
C LYS A 184 6.09 14.41 4.28
N ASN A 185 5.47 14.62 3.12
CA ASN A 185 6.06 14.27 1.84
C ASN A 185 7.30 15.16 1.58
N SER A 186 8.43 14.53 1.25
CA SER A 186 9.64 15.25 0.90
C SER A 186 9.64 15.63 -0.59
N CYS A 187 9.29 16.87 -0.90
CA CYS A 187 9.58 17.46 -2.20
C CYS A 187 11.01 18.02 -2.16
N GLN A 188 12.07 17.20 -2.29
CA GLN A 188 13.46 17.58 -2.63
C GLN A 188 14.50 16.45 -2.42
N PRO A 189 15.77 16.60 -2.89
CA PRO A 189 16.89 15.65 -2.77
C PRO A 189 17.20 15.07 -1.37
N LEU A 190 16.64 15.67 -0.32
CA LEU A 190 16.69 15.16 1.07
C LEU A 190 15.71 13.99 1.32
N ALA A 191 14.93 13.58 0.31
CA ALA A 191 13.87 12.59 0.40
C ALA A 191 14.36 11.21 0.88
N ALA A 192 15.57 10.79 0.52
CA ALA A 192 16.02 9.45 0.86
C ALA A 192 16.09 9.22 2.37
N ALA A 193 16.76 10.11 3.12
CA ALA A 193 16.91 9.99 4.56
C ALA A 193 15.58 10.17 5.32
N ILE A 194 14.66 10.99 4.79
CA ILE A 194 13.32 11.17 5.38
C ILE A 194 12.50 9.90 5.18
N ILE A 195 12.52 9.31 3.99
CA ILE A 195 11.83 8.04 3.75
C ILE A 195 12.51 6.91 4.53
N ASP A 196 13.84 6.87 4.64
CA ASP A 196 14.53 5.87 5.45
C ASP A 196 14.08 5.95 6.92
N ARG A 197 14.08 7.16 7.50
CA ARG A 197 13.55 7.38 8.85
C ARG A 197 12.07 7.06 8.97
N MET A 198 11.27 7.36 7.94
CA MET A 198 9.85 7.01 7.90
C MET A 198 9.68 5.50 7.95
N THR A 199 10.39 4.76 7.11
CA THR A 199 10.33 3.29 7.06
C THR A 199 10.82 2.68 8.37
N GLU A 200 11.95 3.15 8.92
CA GLU A 200 12.45 2.72 10.23
C GLU A 200 11.44 3.00 11.35
N ARG A 201 10.83 4.19 11.36
CA ARG A 201 9.83 4.56 12.37
C ARG A 201 8.57 3.73 12.22
N MET A 202 8.13 3.47 10.99
CA MET A 202 7.00 2.58 10.71
C MET A 202 7.27 1.18 11.26
N GLU A 203 8.47 0.62 11.04
CA GLU A 203 8.87 -0.68 11.60
C GLU A 203 8.83 -0.70 13.14
N VAL A 204 9.32 0.35 13.78
CA VAL A 204 9.28 0.49 15.25
C VAL A 204 7.84 0.58 15.76
N LEU A 205 7.00 1.38 15.10
CA LEU A 205 5.61 1.59 15.49
C LEU A 205 4.78 0.31 15.34
N ILE A 206 4.94 -0.40 14.22
CA ILE A 206 4.31 -1.70 13.96
C ILE A 206 4.72 -2.72 15.05
N GLY A 207 6.01 -2.76 15.41
CA GLY A 207 6.53 -3.67 16.45
C GLY A 207 6.08 -3.35 17.88
N SER A 208 5.70 -2.09 18.16
CA SER A 208 5.35 -1.63 19.52
C SER A 208 3.86 -1.77 19.85
N SER A 209 2.97 -1.92 18.86
CA SER A 209 1.50 -1.97 19.04
C SER A 209 0.97 -3.31 19.60
N ARG A 210 1.62 -3.93 20.59
CA ARG A 210 1.04 -5.07 21.35
C ARG A 210 0.65 -4.63 22.75
N ASN A 211 -0.61 -4.24 22.91
CA ASN A 211 -1.35 -4.51 24.14
C ASN A 211 -2.57 -5.35 23.76
N TYR A 212 -2.48 -6.65 24.03
CA TYR A 212 -3.59 -7.58 23.88
C TYR A 212 -4.71 -7.18 24.85
N GLY A 213 -5.73 -6.49 24.35
CA GLY A 213 -7.08 -6.63 24.88
C GLY A 213 -7.60 -7.97 24.36
N VAL A 214 -7.59 -8.98 25.23
CA VAL A 214 -8.22 -10.28 24.97
C VAL A 214 -9.67 -10.02 24.55
N ARG A 215 -10.04 -10.35 23.30
CA ARG A 215 -11.44 -10.56 22.94
C ARG A 215 -11.88 -11.83 23.67
N ILE A 216 -12.56 -11.65 24.81
CA ILE A 216 -13.28 -12.69 25.54
C ILE A 216 -14.63 -12.91 24.85
#